data_AF-M0AQ58-F1
#
_entry.id   AF-M0AQ58-F1
#
_cell.length_a   1.000
_cell.length_b   1.000
_cell.length_c   1.000
_cell.angle_alpha   90.00
_cell.angle_beta   90.00
_cell.angle_gamma   90.00
#
_symmetry.space_group_name_H-M   'P 1'
#
loop_
_entity.id
_entity.type
_entity.pdbx_description
1 polymer ?
#
loop_
_entity_poly.entity_id
_entity_poly.type
_entity_poly.pdbx_seq_one_letter_code
_entity_poly.pdbx_strand_id
1 'polypeptide(L)'
;MPSESADVRVWLVERDYDNRDLIILTYATPDGTRTFRKELAAQAVDLDTVTAAKDVAPDDLATVEDPDVRDRYADEAARMADEHDPADTI
;
A
#
# COMPACT_ATOMS: atom_id res chain seq x y z
N MET A 1 -22.58 6.11 -12.37
CA MET A 1 -22.80 5.14 -11.28
C MET A 1 -21.56 5.18 -10.43
N PRO A 2 -21.57 5.69 -9.18
CA PRO A 2 -20.46 5.39 -8.29
C PRO A 2 -20.54 3.89 -8.03
N SER A 3 -19.55 3.13 -8.47
CA SER A 3 -19.45 1.73 -8.09
C SER A 3 -19.39 1.72 -6.56
N GLU A 4 -20.38 1.14 -5.89
CA GLU A 4 -20.34 0.82 -4.45
C GLU A 4 -19.34 -0.32 -4.19
N SER A 5 -18.16 -0.23 -4.79
CA SER A 5 -17.03 -1.08 -4.45
C SER A 5 -16.50 -0.52 -3.15
N ALA A 6 -16.86 -1.13 -2.02
CA ALA A 6 -16.32 -0.75 -0.73
C ALA A 6 -14.79 -0.66 -0.84
N ASP A 7 -14.23 0.52 -0.53
CA ASP A 7 -12.80 0.72 -0.59
C ASP A 7 -12.10 -0.32 0.29
N VAL A 8 -11.06 -0.92 -0.28
CA VAL A 8 -10.28 -1.92 0.41
C VAL A 8 -9.13 -1.21 1.09
N ARG A 9 -9.01 -1.44 2.40
CA ARG A 9 -7.89 -0.94 3.17
C ARG A 9 -6.63 -1.74 2.84
N VAL A 10 -5.59 -1.02 2.41
CA VAL A 10 -4.25 -1.53 2.18
C VAL A 10 -3.26 -0.83 3.09
N TRP A 11 -2.23 -1.54 3.53
CA TRP A 11 -1.19 -1.06 4.44
C TRP A 11 0.13 -0.94 3.71
N LEU A 12 0.93 0.06 4.05
CA LEU A 12 2.25 0.27 3.45
C LEU A 12 3.17 -0.89 3.86
N VAL A 13 3.60 -1.69 2.90
CA VAL A 13 4.49 -2.85 3.14
C VAL A 13 5.90 -2.61 2.64
N GLU A 14 6.07 -1.73 1.66
CA GLU A 14 7.38 -1.42 1.12
C GLU A 14 7.41 0.01 0.60
N ARG A 15 8.52 0.69 0.85
CA ARG A 15 8.86 1.99 0.26
C ARG A 15 10.23 1.88 -0.38
N ASP A 16 10.30 2.14 -1.67
CA ASP A 16 11.54 2.10 -2.44
C ASP A 16 11.81 3.45 -3.09
N TYR A 17 13.11 3.78 -3.24
CA TYR A 17 13.57 5.05 -3.80
C TYR A 17 14.45 4.73 -4.99
N ASP A 18 13.97 5.05 -6.19
CA ASP A 18 14.78 4.94 -7.39
C ASP A 18 15.70 6.15 -7.53
N ASN A 19 16.84 5.92 -8.20
CA ASN A 19 17.91 6.89 -8.43
C ASN A 19 17.50 8.14 -9.25
N ARG A 20 16.26 8.19 -9.73
CA ARG A 20 15.67 9.28 -10.53
C ARG A 20 14.66 10.11 -9.75
N ASP A 21 14.80 10.17 -8.42
CA ASP A 21 13.83 10.85 -7.53
C ASP A 21 12.41 10.30 -7.70
N LEU A 22 12.28 8.97 -7.86
CA LEU A 22 10.98 8.30 -7.90
C LEU A 22 10.82 7.47 -6.63
N ILE A 23 9.69 7.64 -5.95
CA ILE A 23 9.29 6.87 -4.78
C ILE A 23 8.26 5.86 -5.24
N ILE A 24 8.53 4.60 -4.97
CA ILE A 24 7.63 3.48 -5.23
C ILE A 24 7.06 3.08 -3.88
N LEU A 25 5.78 3.34 -3.68
CA LEU A 25 5.05 2.94 -2.49
C LEU A 25 4.24 1.69 -2.84
N THR A 26 4.55 0.58 -2.18
CA THR A 26 3.79 -0.66 -2.30
C THR A 26 2.94 -0.81 -1.06
N TYR A 27 1.63 -0.88 -1.28
CA TYR A 27 0.67 -1.20 -0.25
C TYR A 27 0.09 -2.59 -0.50
N ALA A 28 -0.25 -3.30 0.55
CA ALA A 28 -0.89 -4.61 0.43
C ALA A 28 -2.06 -4.74 1.39
N THR A 29 -3.02 -5.58 1.03
CA THR A 29 -4.05 -5.99 1.99
C THR A 29 -3.41 -6.78 3.12
N PRO A 30 -3.98 -6.76 4.34
CA PRO A 30 -3.48 -7.59 5.45
C PRO A 30 -3.59 -9.10 5.16
N ASP A 31 -4.37 -9.48 4.16
CA ASP A 31 -4.48 -10.84 3.63
C ASP A 31 -3.37 -11.17 2.60
N GLY A 32 -2.57 -10.18 2.18
CA GLY A 32 -1.49 -10.27 1.17
C GLY A 32 -1.95 -10.55 -0.26
N THR A 33 -3.25 -10.79 -0.46
CA THR A 33 -3.81 -11.27 -1.72
C THR A 33 -3.83 -10.22 -2.81
N ARG A 34 -3.87 -8.96 -2.41
CA ARG A 34 -3.95 -7.82 -3.29
C ARG A 34 -2.95 -6.75 -2.88
N THR A 35 -2.39 -6.09 -3.87
CA THR A 35 -1.41 -5.03 -3.69
C THR A 35 -1.76 -3.82 -4.53
N PHE A 36 -1.47 -2.63 -4.00
CA PHE A 36 -1.56 -1.36 -4.68
C PHE A 36 -0.16 -0.77 -4.77
N ARG A 37 0.33 -0.56 -5.99
CA ARG A 37 1.62 0.09 -6.21
C ARG A 37 1.38 1.50 -6.72
N LYS A 38 2.04 2.47 -6.10
CA LYS A 38 1.97 3.87 -6.48
C LYS A 38 3.36 4.44 -6.68
N GLU A 39 3.61 4.93 -7.89
CA GLU A 39 4.88 5.53 -8.28
C GLU A 39 4.70 7.05 -8.31
N LEU A 40 5.52 7.76 -7.55
CA LEU A 40 5.43 9.20 -7.36
C LEU A 40 6.79 9.82 -7.56
N ALA A 41 6.85 11.01 -8.17
CA ALA A 41 8.08 11.78 -8.16
C ALA A 41 8.29 12.33 -6.74
N ALA A 42 9.48 12.12 -6.16
CA ALA A 42 9.85 12.56 -4.81
C ALA A 42 9.64 14.07 -4.62
N GLN A 43 9.91 14.86 -5.66
CA GLN A 43 9.67 16.31 -5.66
C GLN A 43 8.18 16.73 -5.63
N ALA A 44 7.27 15.80 -5.90
CA ALA A 44 5.83 16.05 -6.01
C ALA A 44 5.02 15.38 -4.90
N VAL A 45 5.66 14.64 -3.99
CA VAL A 45 5.01 14.02 -2.85
C VAL A 45 5.72 14.43 -1.57
N ASP A 46 4.94 14.96 -0.63
CA ASP A 46 5.43 15.19 0.72
C ASP A 46 5.39 13.85 1.47
N LEU A 47 6.56 13.36 1.89
CA LEU A 47 6.68 12.10 2.63
C LEU A 47 5.84 12.14 3.92
N ASP A 48 5.69 13.32 4.51
CA ASP A 48 4.88 13.61 5.70
C ASP A 48 3.35 13.48 5.44
N THR A 49 2.95 13.16 4.21
CA THR A 49 1.55 12.89 3.85
C THR A 49 1.30 11.41 3.57
N VAL A 50 2.33 10.57 3.64
CA VAL A 50 2.21 9.12 3.46
C VAL A 50 1.64 8.51 4.74
N THR A 51 0.45 7.94 4.62
CA THR A 51 -0.24 7.26 5.72
C THR A 51 0.14 5.78 5.78
N ALA A 52 0.08 5.20 6.98
CA ALA A 52 0.32 3.78 7.23
C ALA A 52 -0.65 2.91 6.44
N ALA A 53 -1.91 3.34 6.29
CA ALA A 53 -2.90 2.68 5.46
C ALA A 53 -3.55 3.63 4.47
N LYS A 54 -4.16 3.05 3.43
CA LYS A 54 -4.96 3.76 2.45
C LYS A 54 -6.19 2.95 2.07
N ASP A 55 -7.31 3.64 1.93
CA ASP A 55 -8.52 3.06 1.35
C ASP A 55 -8.49 3.30 -0.17
N VAL A 56 -8.50 2.22 -0.95
CA VAL A 56 -8.42 2.25 -2.43
C VAL A 56 -9.46 1.33 -3.03
N ALA A 57 -9.93 1.66 -4.23
CA ALA A 57 -10.89 0.83 -4.92
C ALA A 57 -10.27 -0.55 -5.23
N PRO A 58 -11.02 -1.66 -5.04
CA PRO A 58 -10.53 -2.99 -5.35
C PRO A 58 -10.19 -3.19 -6.84
N ASP A 59 -10.75 -2.36 -7.71
CA ASP A 59 -10.48 -2.32 -9.15
C ASP A 59 -9.07 -1.78 -9.48
N ASP A 60 -8.48 -0.95 -8.61
CA ASP A 60 -7.11 -0.45 -8.73
C ASP A 60 -6.06 -1.42 -8.14
N LEU A 61 -6.52 -2.47 -7.45
CA LEU A 61 -5.65 -3.44 -6.81
C LEU A 61 -5.18 -4.53 -7.78
N ALA A 62 -3.88 -4.76 -7.82
CA ALA A 62 -3.30 -5.92 -8.49
C ALA A 62 -3.41 -7.16 -7.59
N THR A 63 -3.65 -8.32 -8.18
CA THR A 63 -3.64 -9.60 -7.45
C THR A 63 -2.22 -10.13 -7.37
N VAL A 64 -1.81 -10.60 -6.19
CA VAL A 64 -0.52 -11.26 -5.99
C VAL A 64 -0.69 -12.74 -6.32
N GLU A 65 -0.09 -13.18 -7.42
CA GLU A 65 -0.12 -14.58 -7.88
C GLU A 65 0.91 -15.46 -7.16
N ASP A 66 1.99 -14.85 -6.67
CA ASP A 66 3.10 -15.53 -6.03
C ASP A 66 2.83 -15.72 -4.52
N PRO A 67 2.73 -16.96 -4.02
CA PRO A 67 2.38 -17.22 -2.63
C PRO A 67 3.45 -16.74 -1.65
N ASP A 68 4.73 -16.84 -2.00
CA ASP A 68 5.83 -16.37 -1.13
C ASP A 68 5.77 -14.84 -0.95
N VAL A 69 5.45 -14.11 -2.03
CA VAL A 69 5.26 -12.65 -1.98
C VAL A 69 4.00 -12.29 -1.19
N ARG A 70 2.90 -13.03 -1.39
CA ARG A 70 1.65 -12.83 -0.66
C ARG A 70 1.88 -12.94 0.85
N ASP A 71 2.51 -14.02 1.31
CA ASP A 71 2.75 -14.24 2.74
C ASP A 71 3.63 -13.14 3.32
N ARG A 72 4.71 -12.75 2.63
CA ARG A 72 5.58 -11.65 3.07
C ARG A 72 4.82 -10.33 3.20
N TYR A 73 3.98 -9.98 2.23
CA TYR A 73 3.18 -8.76 2.28
C TYR A 73 2.07 -8.84 3.34
N ALA A 74 1.45 -9.99 3.55
CA ALA A 74 0.46 -10.18 4.61
C ALA A 74 1.07 -9.96 5.99
N ASP A 75 2.22 -10.57 6.28
CA ASP A 75 2.95 -10.41 7.54
C ASP A 75 3.31 -8.94 7.82
N GLU A 76 3.84 -8.24 6.81
CA GLU A 76 4.25 -6.84 6.99
C GLU A 76 3.03 -5.91 7.11
N ALA A 77 1.98 -6.12 6.30
CA ALA A 77 0.74 -5.37 6.40
C ALA A 77 0.04 -5.59 7.74
N ALA A 78 0.05 -6.82 8.26
CA ALA A 78 -0.51 -7.15 9.56
C ALA A 78 0.29 -6.49 10.69
N ARG A 79 1.64 -6.49 10.61
CA ARG A 79 2.47 -5.76 11.59
C ARG A 79 2.20 -4.25 11.57
N MET A 80 2.14 -3.65 10.38
CA MET A 80 1.80 -2.23 10.25
C MET A 80 0.41 -1.92 10.80
N ALA A 81 -0.56 -2.80 10.58
CA ALA A 81 -1.91 -2.64 11.11
C ALA A 81 -2.02 -2.80 12.63
N ASP A 82 -1.13 -3.57 13.25
CA ASP A 82 -1.10 -3.78 14.70
C ASP A 82 -0.35 -2.65 15.41
N GLU A 83 0.70 -2.11 14.79
CA GLU A 83 1.56 -1.07 15.38
C GLU A 83 1.08 0.36 15.10
N HIS A 84 0.36 0.59 13.99
CA HIS A 84 -0.04 1.91 13.54
C HIS A 84 -1.55 2.02 13.25
N ASP A 85 -2.12 3.19 13.55
CA ASP A 85 -3.45 3.54 13.08
C ASP A 85 -3.42 3.80 11.57
N PRO A 86 -4.53 3.53 10.85
CA PRO A 86 -4.57 3.69 9.40
C PRO A 86 -4.31 5.13 8.91
N ALA A 87 -4.57 6.12 9.78
CA ALA A 87 -4.35 7.53 9.51
C ALA A 87 -3.02 8.06 10.07
N ASP A 88 -2.21 7.21 10.72
CA ASP A 88 -0.87 7.60 11.16
C ASP A 88 0.03 7.86 9.97
N THR A 89 0.85 8.90 10.07
CA THR A 89 1.85 9.26 9.06
C THR A 89 3.17 8.53 9.36
N ILE A 90 3.85 8.02 8.32
CA ILE A 90 5.10 7.21 8.42
C ILE A 90 6.25 7.78 7.57
#